data_AF-A0AAD4F7T4-F1
#
_entry.id   AF-A0AAD4F7T4-F1
#
_cell.length_a   1.000
_cell.length_b   1.000
_cell.length_c   1.000
_cell.angle_alpha   90.00
_cell.angle_beta   90.00
_cell.angle_gamma   90.00
#
_symmetry.space_group_name_H-M   'P 1'
#
loop_
_entity.id
_entity.type
_entity.pdbx_description
1 polymer ?
#
loop_
_entity_poly.entity_id
_entity_poly.type
_entity_poly.pdbx_seq_one_letter_code
_entity_poly.pdbx_strand_id
1 'polypeptide(L)'
;MQGPPEEINLLTLNCWGLKYISKLRRERLTEIGRQLAIASPQPHIVALQECWTQEDYQSIRRQTRFILPYGKFYHSAALGGGLAILSRWPIEESSMYRYPLNGRPTAFWRGDWYVGKGIATAKIRYGPGPKQIIEVFNTHTHAPYEGGKPDDSYLCHRTAQSWEMAKLLRGAAERGHLVVAMGDFNMIPMSLEHQLITALAPVRDTWRVLHPDSSVGPSHHPAEQARHRPVPTAEFNIQENGAASDGPYNTWRWSKSQQNLLGQGKPPIPVAPDTPDPLGKRLDYIFAGSGDIHASGGGWVVKQIKVGMMMRHPELGCSLSDHFAIEGTLAFHPHRQSEASPPPESNTTTSKRESSPTAAGSLQPPDEHTPANPEKSKTDSALHNGAYLQLQSPAPSTTHLLDTTYQSQLNSFLDPSPDTLPPAAYDTILSLVKSYTAREESQLAWRGRHFFASVLASVACLVGVWFTPCGKNYISFILMLVSSLGLTAGTVDGLMALLFFRSELKALKEFEWEVRNAKRGSLGAGLEEGDGRDGEEDERGW
;
A
#
# COMPACT_ATOMS: atom_id res chain seq x y z
N MET A 1 -2.27 -34.09 -0.74
CA MET A 1 -2.44 -32.62 -0.82
C MET A 1 -1.27 -32.02 -0.05
N GLN A 2 -0.54 -31.06 -0.63
CA GLN A 2 0.49 -30.33 0.12
C GLN A 2 -0.18 -29.62 1.30
N GLY A 3 0.48 -29.61 2.47
CA GLY A 3 -0.01 -28.87 3.64
C GLY A 3 -0.11 -27.37 3.38
N PRO A 4 -0.70 -26.58 4.31
CA PRO A 4 -0.68 -25.13 4.20
C PRO A 4 0.78 -24.63 4.10
N PRO A 5 1.04 -23.56 3.33
CA PRO A 5 2.37 -23.00 3.20
C PRO A 5 2.83 -22.43 4.54
N GLU A 6 4.12 -22.55 4.85
CA GLU A 6 4.74 -21.85 5.97
C GLU A 6 4.97 -20.36 5.65
N GLU A 7 5.16 -20.06 4.36
CA GLU A 7 5.44 -18.71 3.85
C GLU A 7 4.60 -18.34 2.63
N ILE A 8 4.16 -17.08 2.58
CA ILE A 8 3.47 -16.49 1.44
C ILE A 8 4.33 -15.38 0.86
N ASN A 9 4.82 -15.58 -0.37
CA ASN A 9 5.58 -14.57 -1.11
C ASN A 9 4.63 -13.74 -1.97
N LEU A 10 4.69 -12.44 -1.78
CA LEU A 10 3.83 -11.42 -2.38
C LEU A 10 4.71 -10.50 -3.25
N LEU A 11 4.23 -10.14 -4.43
CA LEU A 11 4.88 -9.15 -5.28
C LEU A 11 3.84 -8.20 -5.89
N THR A 12 4.06 -6.90 -5.77
CA THR A 12 3.27 -5.89 -6.49
C THR A 12 4.14 -5.05 -7.42
N LEU A 13 3.60 -4.68 -8.59
CA LEU A 13 4.30 -3.87 -9.57
C LEU A 13 3.31 -3.07 -10.44
N ASN A 14 3.49 -1.75 -10.48
CA ASN A 14 2.98 -0.94 -11.58
C ASN A 14 3.85 -1.19 -12.83
N CYS A 15 3.26 -1.76 -13.89
CA CYS A 15 3.96 -2.20 -15.09
C CYS A 15 4.28 -1.09 -16.10
N TRP A 16 3.66 0.09 -15.95
CA TRP A 16 3.71 1.18 -16.92
C TRP A 16 3.44 0.70 -18.36
N GLY A 17 2.27 0.07 -18.55
CA GLY A 17 1.87 -0.59 -19.79
C GLY A 17 0.93 0.23 -20.67
N LEU A 18 0.93 1.57 -20.59
CA LEU A 18 -0.02 2.42 -21.31
C LEU A 18 0.12 2.23 -22.83
N LYS A 19 -0.97 1.84 -23.49
CA LYS A 19 -0.99 1.63 -24.93
C LYS A 19 -0.72 2.95 -25.65
N TYR A 20 0.24 2.96 -26.57
CA TYR A 20 0.72 4.13 -27.35
C TYR A 20 1.55 5.18 -26.59
N ILE A 21 1.59 5.16 -25.25
CA ILE A 21 2.37 6.12 -24.45
C ILE A 21 3.66 5.48 -23.94
N SER A 22 3.57 4.30 -23.35
CA SER A 22 4.72 3.65 -22.73
C SER A 22 5.69 3.11 -23.78
N LYS A 23 6.96 3.53 -23.68
CA LYS A 23 8.04 3.11 -24.59
C LYS A 23 8.40 1.64 -24.38
N LEU A 24 8.74 0.94 -25.47
CA LEU A 24 9.23 -0.45 -25.46
C LEU A 24 8.30 -1.39 -24.66
N ARG A 25 6.99 -1.15 -24.74
CA ARG A 25 6.00 -1.78 -23.87
C ARG A 25 6.04 -3.30 -23.97
N ARG A 26 6.01 -3.86 -25.18
CA ARG A 26 5.87 -5.31 -25.40
C ARG A 26 7.08 -6.06 -24.87
N GLU A 27 8.27 -5.53 -25.15
CA GLU A 27 9.56 -6.07 -24.75
C GLU A 27 9.65 -6.07 -23.22
N ARG A 28 9.38 -4.91 -22.58
CA ARG A 28 9.38 -4.80 -21.12
C ARG A 28 8.37 -5.71 -20.44
N LEU A 29 7.11 -5.73 -20.87
CA LEU A 29 6.08 -6.52 -20.20
C LEU A 29 6.30 -8.02 -20.40
N THR A 30 6.89 -8.44 -21.52
CA THR A 30 7.33 -9.83 -21.71
C THR A 30 8.47 -10.18 -20.76
N GLU A 31 9.44 -9.27 -20.61
CA GLU A 31 10.56 -9.45 -19.68
C GLU A 31 10.10 -9.43 -18.21
N ILE A 32 9.12 -8.60 -17.83
CA ILE A 32 8.45 -8.65 -16.51
C ILE A 32 7.94 -10.07 -16.26
N GLY A 33 7.19 -10.64 -17.21
CA GLY A 33 6.70 -12.02 -17.11
C GLY A 33 7.82 -13.04 -16.91
N ARG A 34 8.95 -12.88 -17.62
CA ARG A 34 10.12 -13.76 -17.49
C ARG A 34 10.77 -13.63 -16.11
N GLN A 35 10.96 -12.41 -15.62
CA GLN A 35 11.54 -12.15 -14.30
C GLN A 35 10.69 -12.72 -13.17
N LEU A 36 9.35 -12.58 -13.27
CA LEU A 36 8.42 -13.23 -12.33
C LEU A 36 8.60 -14.75 -12.33
N ALA A 37 8.76 -15.37 -13.50
CA ALA A 37 8.89 -16.82 -13.64
C ALA A 37 10.19 -17.39 -13.04
N ILE A 38 11.27 -16.59 -13.00
CA ILE A 38 12.58 -17.01 -12.48
C ILE A 38 12.91 -16.41 -11.10
N ALA A 39 11.98 -15.66 -10.51
CA ALA A 39 12.18 -14.99 -9.24
C ALA A 39 12.50 -16.00 -8.11
N SER A 40 13.41 -15.60 -7.22
CA SER A 40 13.79 -16.34 -6.03
C SER A 40 13.78 -15.41 -4.81
N PRO A 41 12.95 -15.67 -3.79
CA PRO A 41 11.98 -16.77 -3.71
C PRO A 41 10.85 -16.62 -4.76
N GLN A 42 10.22 -17.74 -5.15
CA GLN A 42 9.13 -17.70 -6.12
C GLN A 42 7.90 -16.99 -5.52
N PRO A 43 7.28 -16.03 -6.24
CA PRO A 43 6.07 -15.38 -5.78
C PRO A 43 4.89 -16.36 -5.77
N HIS A 44 4.05 -16.27 -4.74
CA HIS A 44 2.79 -17.02 -4.65
C HIS A 44 1.61 -16.20 -5.14
N ILE A 45 1.65 -14.88 -4.95
CA ILE A 45 0.62 -13.94 -5.40
C ILE A 45 1.32 -12.73 -6.02
N VAL A 46 0.87 -12.32 -7.20
CA VAL A 46 1.35 -11.14 -7.91
C VAL A 46 0.18 -10.20 -8.22
N ALA A 47 0.31 -8.94 -7.81
CA ALA A 47 -0.62 -7.87 -8.14
C ALA A 47 0.04 -6.91 -9.14
N LEU A 48 -0.57 -6.75 -10.32
CA LEU A 48 -0.05 -5.87 -11.37
C LEU A 48 -0.98 -4.68 -11.58
N GLN A 49 -0.41 -3.49 -11.68
CA GLN A 49 -1.09 -2.26 -12.06
C GLN A 49 -0.60 -1.80 -13.45
N GLU A 50 -1.39 -0.96 -14.12
CA GLU A 50 -1.13 -0.52 -15.49
C GLU A 50 -0.85 -1.64 -16.51
N CYS A 51 -1.42 -2.83 -16.28
CA CYS A 51 -1.50 -3.88 -17.29
C CYS A 51 -2.75 -3.63 -18.14
N TRP A 52 -2.64 -2.79 -19.16
CA TRP A 52 -3.81 -2.26 -19.87
C TRP A 52 -4.35 -3.16 -20.98
N THR A 53 -3.51 -4.00 -21.58
CA THR A 53 -3.91 -4.78 -22.75
C THR A 53 -3.96 -6.28 -22.46
N GLN A 54 -4.93 -6.95 -23.09
CA GLN A 54 -5.05 -8.41 -23.03
C GLN A 54 -3.81 -9.10 -23.61
N GLU A 55 -3.20 -8.52 -24.64
CA GLU A 55 -1.95 -9.00 -25.26
C GLU A 55 -0.82 -9.06 -24.23
N ASP A 56 -0.59 -7.96 -23.51
CA ASP A 56 0.47 -7.88 -22.52
C ASP A 56 0.20 -8.81 -21.33
N TYR A 57 -1.05 -8.85 -20.85
CA TYR A 57 -1.47 -9.79 -19.81
C TYR A 57 -1.23 -11.25 -20.22
N GLN A 58 -1.61 -11.62 -21.44
CA GLN A 58 -1.39 -12.98 -21.96
C GLN A 58 0.10 -13.28 -22.13
N SER A 59 0.94 -12.30 -22.48
CA SER A 59 2.39 -12.48 -22.53
C SER A 59 2.93 -12.86 -21.16
N ILE A 60 2.57 -12.10 -20.11
CA ILE A 60 2.96 -12.38 -18.72
C ILE A 60 2.44 -13.75 -18.27
N ARG A 61 1.15 -14.04 -18.50
CA ARG A 61 0.51 -15.33 -18.15
C ARG A 61 1.23 -16.51 -18.77
N ARG A 62 1.67 -16.40 -20.04
CA ARG A 62 2.44 -17.46 -20.69
C ARG A 62 3.73 -17.71 -19.92
N GLN A 63 4.50 -16.68 -19.58
CA GLN A 63 5.77 -16.85 -18.87
C GLN A 63 5.57 -17.46 -17.47
N THR A 64 4.56 -17.02 -16.73
CA THR A 64 4.35 -17.42 -15.32
C THR A 64 3.51 -18.68 -15.13
N ARG A 65 3.00 -19.32 -16.19
CA ARG A 65 1.99 -20.39 -16.13
C ARG A 65 2.34 -21.58 -15.21
N PHE A 66 3.62 -21.88 -15.04
CA PHE A 66 4.07 -23.03 -14.25
C PHE A 66 4.16 -22.74 -12.74
N ILE A 67 4.30 -21.47 -12.35
CA ILE A 67 4.40 -21.07 -10.93
C ILE A 67 3.14 -20.35 -10.43
N LEU A 68 2.45 -19.65 -11.33
CA LEU A 68 1.23 -18.87 -11.08
C LEU A 68 0.14 -19.29 -12.09
N PRO A 69 -0.37 -20.54 -12.03
CA PRO A 69 -1.30 -21.07 -13.01
C PRO A 69 -2.67 -20.38 -12.99
N TYR A 70 -3.03 -19.68 -11.91
CA TYR A 70 -4.30 -18.95 -11.81
C TYR A 70 -4.07 -17.46 -12.06
N GLY A 71 -4.97 -16.83 -12.82
CA GLY A 71 -4.81 -15.41 -13.12
C GLY A 71 -6.12 -14.78 -13.55
N LYS A 72 -6.33 -13.54 -13.11
CA LYS A 72 -7.49 -12.73 -13.44
C LYS A 72 -7.05 -11.38 -13.95
N PHE A 73 -7.53 -11.04 -15.15
CA PHE A 73 -7.48 -9.70 -15.72
C PHE A 73 -8.81 -8.99 -15.41
N TYR A 74 -8.72 -7.72 -14.96
CA TYR A 74 -9.89 -6.96 -14.49
C TYR A 74 -10.26 -5.86 -15.47
N HIS A 75 -11.55 -5.80 -15.81
CA HIS A 75 -12.13 -4.78 -16.67
C HIS A 75 -12.87 -3.75 -15.80
N SER A 76 -12.74 -2.48 -16.14
CA SER A 76 -13.44 -1.37 -15.50
C SER A 76 -13.70 -0.27 -16.53
N ALA A 77 -14.85 0.40 -16.41
CA ALA A 77 -15.28 1.51 -17.25
C ALA A 77 -15.00 1.32 -18.77
N ALA A 78 -14.67 2.40 -19.48
CA ALA A 78 -14.53 2.38 -20.94
C ALA A 78 -13.15 1.93 -21.42
N LEU A 79 -12.10 2.25 -20.66
CA LEU A 79 -10.70 2.00 -21.06
C LEU A 79 -10.02 0.83 -20.34
N GLY A 80 -10.73 0.13 -19.45
CA GLY A 80 -10.23 -1.01 -18.67
C GLY A 80 -9.72 -0.61 -17.28
N GLY A 81 -9.55 -1.59 -16.39
CA GLY A 81 -9.07 -1.33 -15.03
C GLY A 81 -7.55 -1.25 -14.92
N GLY A 82 -6.81 -1.83 -15.87
CA GLY A 82 -5.35 -1.89 -15.83
C GLY A 82 -4.81 -2.81 -14.72
N LEU A 83 -5.67 -3.61 -14.08
CA LEU A 83 -5.31 -4.44 -12.93
C LEU A 83 -5.30 -5.92 -13.32
N ALA A 84 -4.34 -6.66 -12.79
CA ALA A 84 -4.30 -8.12 -12.86
C ALA A 84 -3.84 -8.73 -11.53
N ILE A 85 -4.37 -9.90 -11.20
CA ILE A 85 -3.90 -10.73 -10.07
C ILE A 85 -3.50 -12.09 -10.64
N LEU A 86 -2.29 -12.54 -10.31
CA LEU A 86 -1.79 -13.88 -10.61
C LEU A 86 -1.58 -14.62 -9.30
N SER A 87 -1.87 -15.92 -9.28
CA SER A 87 -1.85 -16.73 -8.07
C SER A 87 -1.33 -18.13 -8.34
N ARG A 88 -0.57 -18.65 -7.37
CA ARG A 88 -0.17 -20.05 -7.28
C ARG A 88 -1.37 -20.96 -7.00
N TRP A 89 -2.35 -20.45 -6.26
CA TRP A 89 -3.52 -21.19 -5.80
C TRP A 89 -4.82 -20.77 -6.50
N PRO A 90 -5.86 -21.62 -6.51
CA PRO A 90 -7.14 -21.31 -7.14
C PRO A 90 -7.77 -20.02 -6.63
N ILE A 91 -8.29 -19.22 -7.57
CA ILE A 91 -9.15 -18.07 -7.29
C ILE A 91 -10.59 -18.60 -7.25
N GLU A 92 -11.21 -18.61 -6.07
CA GLU A 92 -12.59 -19.09 -5.86
C GLU A 92 -13.61 -18.04 -6.30
N GLU A 93 -13.36 -16.78 -5.97
CA GLU A 93 -14.22 -15.65 -6.26
C GLU A 93 -13.37 -14.44 -6.66
N SER A 94 -13.93 -13.58 -7.50
CA SER A 94 -13.25 -12.35 -7.92
C SER A 94 -14.27 -11.28 -8.29
N SER A 95 -13.99 -10.03 -7.89
CA SER A 95 -14.81 -8.86 -8.24
C SER A 95 -13.94 -7.66 -8.58
N MET A 96 -14.51 -6.71 -9.32
CA MET A 96 -13.91 -5.39 -9.54
C MET A 96 -14.87 -4.36 -8.96
N TYR A 97 -14.46 -3.68 -7.91
CA TYR A 97 -15.24 -2.59 -7.32
C TYR A 97 -14.70 -1.25 -7.83
N ARG A 98 -15.52 -0.50 -8.57
CA ARG A 98 -15.16 0.84 -9.04
C ARG A 98 -15.43 1.85 -7.94
N TYR A 99 -14.47 2.71 -7.65
CA TYR A 99 -14.67 3.74 -6.65
C TYR A 99 -15.77 4.72 -7.06
N PRO A 100 -16.68 5.12 -6.13
CA PRO A 100 -17.75 6.06 -6.41
C PRO A 100 -17.24 7.42 -6.89
N LEU A 101 -16.25 7.99 -6.19
CA LEU A 101 -15.56 9.22 -6.59
C LEU A 101 -14.32 8.88 -7.41
N ASN A 102 -14.31 9.28 -8.68
CA ASN A 102 -13.34 8.76 -9.65
C ASN A 102 -12.74 9.79 -10.60
N GLY A 103 -12.47 10.99 -10.10
CA GLY A 103 -11.95 12.10 -10.89
C GLY A 103 -13.02 12.71 -11.78
N ARG A 104 -12.60 13.36 -12.87
CA ARG A 104 -13.48 14.21 -13.68
C ARG A 104 -13.44 13.86 -15.17
N PRO A 105 -14.60 13.83 -15.86
CA PRO A 105 -14.65 13.61 -17.29
C PRO A 105 -13.94 14.73 -18.07
N THR A 106 -13.97 15.95 -17.55
CA THR A 106 -13.33 17.12 -18.20
C THR A 106 -11.81 17.05 -18.20
N ALA A 107 -11.20 16.24 -17.32
CA ALA A 107 -9.76 16.03 -17.26
C ALA A 107 -9.32 14.91 -18.22
N PHE A 108 -9.77 14.98 -19.48
CA PHE A 108 -9.60 13.90 -20.45
C PHE A 108 -8.14 13.59 -20.79
N TRP A 109 -7.25 14.58 -20.70
CA TRP A 109 -5.81 14.38 -20.88
C TRP A 109 -5.15 13.59 -19.73
N ARG A 110 -5.80 13.51 -18.56
CA ARG A 110 -5.34 12.69 -17.43
C ARG A 110 -5.84 11.24 -17.54
N GLY A 111 -7.00 11.02 -18.19
CA GLY A 111 -7.53 9.68 -18.50
C GLY A 111 -8.13 8.88 -17.34
N ASP A 112 -7.80 9.22 -16.09
CA ASP A 112 -8.18 8.45 -14.88
C ASP A 112 -9.70 8.24 -14.70
N TRP A 113 -10.54 9.19 -15.14
CA TRP A 113 -12.00 9.03 -15.09
C TRP A 113 -12.51 7.97 -16.07
N TYR A 114 -11.91 7.89 -17.27
CA TYR A 114 -12.35 6.99 -18.34
C TYR A 114 -11.94 5.53 -18.12
N VAL A 115 -10.87 5.30 -17.36
CA VAL A 115 -10.46 3.96 -16.89
C VAL A 115 -11.29 3.50 -15.69
N GLY A 116 -11.87 4.44 -14.94
CA GLY A 116 -12.69 4.14 -13.76
C GLY A 116 -11.87 3.39 -12.71
N LYS A 117 -10.96 4.09 -12.03
CA LYS A 117 -10.12 3.53 -10.96
C LYS A 117 -10.95 2.75 -9.94
N GLY A 118 -10.37 1.71 -9.37
CA GLY A 118 -11.07 0.82 -8.47
C GLY A 118 -10.14 -0.15 -7.78
N ILE A 119 -10.73 -1.15 -7.17
CA ILE A 119 -10.05 -2.20 -6.43
C ILE A 119 -10.52 -3.56 -6.94
N ALA A 120 -9.56 -4.32 -7.45
CA ALA A 120 -9.73 -5.69 -7.90
C ALA A 120 -9.58 -6.63 -6.71
N THR A 121 -10.50 -7.57 -6.55
CA THR A 121 -10.52 -8.52 -5.43
C THR A 121 -10.41 -9.94 -5.94
N ALA A 122 -9.66 -10.77 -5.21
CA ALA A 122 -9.57 -12.20 -5.44
C ALA A 122 -9.56 -12.96 -4.11
N LYS A 123 -10.51 -13.88 -3.96
CA LYS A 123 -10.55 -14.83 -2.84
C LYS A 123 -9.79 -16.09 -3.24
N ILE A 124 -8.70 -16.37 -2.56
CA ILE A 124 -7.71 -17.38 -2.95
C ILE A 124 -7.59 -18.46 -1.87
N ARG A 125 -7.76 -19.71 -2.25
CA ARG A 125 -7.71 -20.88 -1.36
C ARG A 125 -6.31 -21.44 -1.26
N TYR A 126 -5.58 -21.17 -0.18
CA TYR A 126 -4.18 -21.62 -0.04
C TYR A 126 -4.02 -22.96 0.68
N GLY A 127 -5.08 -23.50 1.27
CA GLY A 127 -5.07 -24.81 1.92
C GLY A 127 -6.47 -25.38 2.14
N PRO A 128 -6.62 -26.63 2.63
CA PRO A 128 -7.90 -27.32 2.73
C PRO A 128 -8.84 -26.80 3.83
N GLY A 129 -8.33 -26.06 4.81
CA GLY A 129 -9.12 -25.55 5.93
C GLY A 129 -10.10 -24.45 5.51
N PRO A 130 -11.28 -24.32 6.17
CA PRO A 130 -12.31 -23.36 5.77
C PRO A 130 -11.85 -21.90 5.85
N LYS A 131 -10.99 -21.57 6.82
CA LYS A 131 -10.40 -20.23 7.02
C LYS A 131 -9.07 -20.02 6.31
N GLN A 132 -8.57 -21.02 5.56
CA GLN A 132 -7.32 -20.90 4.79
C GLN A 132 -7.56 -20.18 3.46
N ILE A 133 -7.98 -18.92 3.59
CA ILE A 133 -8.34 -18.00 2.51
C ILE A 133 -7.46 -16.77 2.62
N ILE A 134 -6.88 -16.36 1.49
CA ILE A 134 -6.34 -15.02 1.32
C ILE A 134 -7.33 -14.23 0.49
N GLU A 135 -7.77 -13.08 0.97
CA GLU A 135 -8.50 -12.12 0.15
C GLU A 135 -7.54 -11.02 -0.28
N VAL A 136 -7.18 -11.06 -1.56
CA VAL A 136 -6.21 -10.14 -2.18
C VAL A 136 -6.96 -8.98 -2.79
N PHE A 137 -6.50 -7.78 -2.48
CA PHE A 137 -6.99 -6.53 -3.04
C PHE A 137 -5.87 -5.88 -3.85
N ASN A 138 -6.07 -5.68 -5.14
CA ASN A 138 -5.16 -4.95 -6.02
C ASN A 138 -5.79 -3.61 -6.39
N THR A 139 -5.11 -2.48 -6.18
CA THR A 139 -5.61 -1.17 -6.58
C THR A 139 -4.56 -0.31 -7.27
N HIS A 140 -5.05 0.65 -8.04
CA HIS A 140 -4.30 1.80 -8.52
C HIS A 140 -5.20 3.00 -8.27
N THR A 141 -4.89 3.84 -7.29
CA THR A 141 -5.70 5.03 -6.93
C THR A 141 -5.36 6.22 -7.83
N HIS A 142 -6.09 7.33 -7.73
CA HIS A 142 -5.78 8.56 -8.50
C HIS A 142 -4.38 9.08 -8.21
N ALA A 143 -3.67 9.49 -9.25
CA ALA A 143 -2.36 10.12 -9.08
C ALA A 143 -2.46 11.49 -8.38
N PRO A 144 -1.45 11.90 -7.58
CA PRO A 144 -1.43 13.18 -6.90
C PRO A 144 -1.01 14.32 -7.84
N TYR A 145 -1.79 14.54 -8.91
CA TYR A 145 -1.49 15.50 -9.97
C TYR A 145 -1.25 16.94 -9.47
N GLU A 146 -1.90 17.32 -8.38
CA GLU A 146 -1.82 18.66 -7.78
C GLU A 146 -0.83 18.74 -6.60
N GLY A 147 -0.17 17.62 -6.24
CA GLY A 147 0.93 17.60 -5.27
C GLY A 147 0.58 18.13 -3.88
N GLY A 148 -0.67 18.02 -3.44
CA GLY A 148 -1.11 18.51 -2.13
C GLY A 148 -1.19 20.03 -2.03
N LYS A 149 -1.32 20.76 -3.15
CA LYS A 149 -1.64 22.20 -3.14
C LYS A 149 -2.99 22.46 -2.45
N PRO A 150 -3.24 23.66 -1.91
CA PRO A 150 -4.49 23.98 -1.20
C PRO A 150 -5.77 23.77 -2.01
N ASP A 151 -5.66 23.78 -3.34
CA ASP A 151 -6.74 23.53 -4.30
C ASP A 151 -6.71 22.11 -4.88
N ASP A 152 -5.96 21.16 -4.26
CA ASP A 152 -5.89 19.75 -4.68
C ASP A 152 -7.26 19.09 -4.59
N SER A 153 -7.90 19.15 -5.73
CA SER A 153 -9.25 18.70 -5.94
C SER A 153 -9.31 17.17 -6.09
N TYR A 154 -8.16 16.50 -6.25
CA TYR A 154 -7.99 15.05 -6.28
C TYR A 154 -7.80 14.43 -4.91
N LEU A 155 -7.43 15.22 -3.91
CA LEU A 155 -7.32 14.76 -2.53
C LEU A 155 -8.66 14.21 -2.00
N CYS A 156 -9.79 14.86 -2.32
CA CYS A 156 -11.13 14.38 -1.94
C CYS A 156 -11.42 12.99 -2.52
N HIS A 157 -11.08 12.79 -3.80
CA HIS A 157 -11.25 11.49 -4.44
C HIS A 157 -10.35 10.44 -3.78
N ARG A 158 -9.04 10.68 -3.62
CA ARG A 158 -8.13 9.70 -2.99
C ARG A 158 -8.54 9.35 -1.55
N THR A 159 -9.02 10.34 -0.80
CA THR A 159 -9.53 10.15 0.56
C THR A 159 -10.74 9.21 0.57
N ALA A 160 -11.73 9.46 -0.29
CA ALA A 160 -12.89 8.58 -0.42
C ALA A 160 -12.51 7.18 -0.91
N GLN A 161 -11.55 7.07 -1.84
CA GLN A 161 -11.05 5.77 -2.31
C GLN A 161 -10.40 4.96 -1.19
N SER A 162 -9.60 5.61 -0.35
CA SER A 162 -8.95 4.98 0.80
C SER A 162 -9.97 4.54 1.85
N TRP A 163 -11.02 5.34 2.05
CA TRP A 163 -12.15 5.00 2.92
C TRP A 163 -12.92 3.76 2.43
N GLU A 164 -13.32 3.74 1.16
CA GLU A 164 -14.01 2.61 0.54
C GLU A 164 -13.19 1.33 0.62
N MET A 165 -11.90 1.44 0.29
CA MET A 165 -10.98 0.32 0.41
C MET A 165 -10.90 -0.20 1.86
N ALA A 166 -10.76 0.68 2.85
CA ALA A 166 -10.70 0.25 4.24
C ALA A 166 -11.97 -0.51 4.68
N LYS A 167 -13.16 -0.12 4.21
CA LYS A 167 -14.41 -0.89 4.43
C LYS A 167 -14.32 -2.30 3.86
N LEU A 168 -13.82 -2.44 2.63
CA LEU A 168 -13.68 -3.74 1.96
C LEU A 168 -12.65 -4.64 2.67
N LEU A 169 -11.50 -4.08 3.05
CA LEU A 169 -10.46 -4.80 3.80
C LEU A 169 -10.98 -5.27 5.17
N ARG A 170 -11.67 -4.38 5.90
CA ARG A 170 -12.28 -4.72 7.19
C ARG A 170 -13.33 -5.82 7.05
N GLY A 171 -14.22 -5.74 6.06
CA GLY A 171 -15.22 -6.78 5.82
C GLY A 171 -14.60 -8.14 5.49
N ALA A 172 -13.46 -8.18 4.81
CA ALA A 172 -12.70 -9.42 4.58
C ALA A 172 -12.07 -9.98 5.86
N ALA A 173 -11.53 -9.10 6.70
CA ALA A 173 -10.97 -9.50 7.99
C ALA A 173 -12.06 -10.02 8.95
N GLU A 174 -13.25 -9.41 8.97
CA GLU A 174 -14.41 -9.86 9.76
C GLU A 174 -14.88 -11.27 9.37
N ARG A 175 -14.65 -11.69 8.11
CA ARG A 175 -14.87 -13.08 7.67
C ARG A 175 -13.78 -14.06 8.14
N GLY A 176 -12.71 -13.57 8.75
CA GLY A 176 -11.55 -14.34 9.20
C GLY A 176 -10.58 -14.69 8.07
N HIS A 177 -10.63 -13.98 6.94
CA HIS A 177 -9.69 -14.18 5.84
C HIS A 177 -8.34 -13.50 6.15
N LEU A 178 -7.24 -14.04 5.62
CA LEU A 178 -5.99 -13.29 5.54
C LEU A 178 -6.16 -12.17 4.50
N VAL A 179 -6.17 -10.93 4.97
CA VAL A 179 -6.33 -9.75 4.10
C VAL A 179 -4.96 -9.30 3.61
N VAL A 180 -4.82 -9.14 2.30
CA VAL A 180 -3.62 -8.61 1.66
C VAL A 180 -4.03 -7.54 0.64
N ALA A 181 -3.66 -6.28 0.87
CA ALA A 181 -3.87 -5.19 -0.08
C ALA A 181 -2.55 -4.78 -0.72
N MET A 182 -2.52 -4.69 -2.04
CA MET A 182 -1.32 -4.52 -2.85
C MET A 182 -1.57 -3.53 -3.97
N GLY A 183 -0.55 -2.78 -4.36
CA GLY A 183 -0.63 -1.95 -5.56
C GLY A 183 0.04 -0.61 -5.44
N ASP A 184 -0.32 0.27 -6.38
CA ASP A 184 0.13 1.65 -6.45
C ASP A 184 -0.96 2.53 -5.83
N PHE A 185 -0.72 2.97 -4.59
CA PHE A 185 -1.70 3.72 -3.82
C PHE A 185 -1.54 5.23 -4.03
N ASN A 186 -0.57 5.68 -4.85
CA ASN A 186 -0.35 7.08 -5.16
C ASN A 186 -0.34 8.02 -3.92
N MET A 187 0.10 7.48 -2.79
CA MET A 187 0.13 8.13 -1.48
C MET A 187 1.50 7.92 -0.83
N ILE A 188 1.87 8.82 0.08
CA ILE A 188 3.11 8.72 0.84
C ILE A 188 2.84 8.15 2.25
N PRO A 189 3.85 7.57 2.92
CA PRO A 189 3.65 7.01 4.24
C PRO A 189 3.20 8.09 5.22
N MET A 190 2.26 7.76 6.12
CA MET A 190 1.66 8.68 7.10
C MET A 190 0.82 9.83 6.50
N SER A 191 0.53 9.85 5.20
CA SER A 191 -0.50 10.75 4.67
C SER A 191 -1.88 10.39 5.24
N LEU A 192 -2.87 11.29 5.10
CA LEU A 192 -4.24 11.04 5.55
C LEU A 192 -4.80 9.75 4.94
N GLU A 193 -4.56 9.52 3.64
CA GLU A 193 -4.98 8.31 2.93
C GLU A 193 -4.37 7.03 3.52
N HIS A 194 -3.07 7.05 3.84
CA HIS A 194 -2.37 5.93 4.46
C HIS A 194 -2.89 5.65 5.87
N GLN A 195 -3.10 6.71 6.66
CA GLN A 195 -3.66 6.61 8.00
C GLN A 195 -5.08 6.07 7.98
N LEU A 196 -5.92 6.48 7.01
CA LEU A 196 -7.28 5.93 6.85
C LEU A 196 -7.29 4.41 6.68
N ILE A 197 -6.39 3.88 5.86
CA ILE A 197 -6.31 2.43 5.61
C ILE A 197 -5.88 1.68 6.88
N THR A 198 -4.81 2.15 7.53
CA THR A 198 -4.24 1.49 8.71
C THR A 198 -5.07 1.68 9.99
N ALA A 199 -5.87 2.75 10.06
CA ALA A 199 -6.75 3.04 11.19
C ALA A 199 -8.11 2.32 11.09
N LEU A 200 -8.65 2.20 9.88
CA LEU A 200 -10.01 1.71 9.67
C LEU A 200 -10.06 0.24 9.24
N ALA A 201 -8.94 -0.38 8.87
CA ALA A 201 -8.87 -1.80 8.57
C ALA A 201 -7.79 -2.47 9.45
N PRO A 202 -7.99 -3.74 9.86
CA PRO A 202 -7.03 -4.48 10.69
C PRO A 202 -5.86 -5.01 9.82
N VAL A 203 -5.16 -4.09 9.17
CA VAL A 203 -4.00 -4.35 8.31
C VAL A 203 -2.85 -3.42 8.70
N ARG A 204 -1.62 -3.86 8.49
CA ARG A 204 -0.42 -3.09 8.74
C ARG A 204 0.33 -2.83 7.44
N ASP A 205 0.97 -1.67 7.33
CA ASP A 205 1.96 -1.40 6.28
C ASP A 205 3.16 -2.30 6.52
N THR A 206 3.32 -3.34 5.71
CA THR A 206 4.37 -4.35 5.91
C THR A 206 5.78 -3.77 5.86
N TRP A 207 5.98 -2.66 5.12
CA TRP A 207 7.26 -1.97 5.10
C TRP A 207 7.56 -1.32 6.46
N ARG A 208 6.58 -0.62 7.04
CA ARG A 208 6.76 0.07 8.33
C ARG A 208 6.82 -0.89 9.52
N VAL A 209 6.30 -2.11 9.38
CA VAL A 209 6.49 -3.15 10.41
C VAL A 209 7.97 -3.47 10.60
N LEU A 210 8.75 -3.54 9.51
CA LEU A 210 10.19 -3.83 9.57
C LEU A 210 11.06 -2.57 9.61
N HIS A 211 10.59 -1.46 9.02
CA HIS A 211 11.27 -0.16 8.98
C HIS A 211 10.36 0.95 9.54
N PRO A 212 10.11 0.98 10.87
CA PRO A 212 9.17 1.91 11.49
C PRO A 212 9.56 3.39 11.28
N ASP A 213 10.86 3.63 11.13
CA ASP A 213 11.46 4.94 10.91
C ASP A 213 11.63 5.32 9.43
N SER A 214 11.11 4.52 8.49
CA SER A 214 11.17 4.82 7.05
C SER A 214 10.61 6.21 6.70
N SER A 215 11.05 6.77 5.58
CA SER A 215 10.65 8.10 5.12
C SER A 215 9.13 8.31 5.07
N VAL A 216 8.67 9.52 5.35
CA VAL A 216 7.26 9.95 5.19
C VAL A 216 7.05 10.79 3.91
N GLY A 217 8.01 10.77 2.99
CA GLY A 217 7.90 11.39 1.67
C GLY A 217 9.27 11.69 1.03
N PRO A 218 9.31 12.33 -0.15
CA PRO A 218 10.55 12.90 -0.66
C PRO A 218 11.21 13.83 0.34
N SER A 219 12.53 14.00 0.27
CA SER A 219 13.30 14.88 1.19
C SER A 219 12.82 16.34 1.21
N HIS A 220 12.19 16.80 0.14
CA HIS A 220 11.63 18.15 0.02
C HIS A 220 10.16 18.25 0.48
N HIS A 221 9.53 17.14 0.84
CA HIS A 221 8.16 17.11 1.34
C HIS A 221 8.11 17.74 2.73
N PRO A 222 7.13 18.62 3.04
CA PRO A 222 7.09 19.32 4.33
C PRO A 222 7.16 18.40 5.55
N ALA A 223 6.48 17.24 5.50
CA ALA A 223 6.50 16.27 6.59
C ALA A 223 7.88 15.62 6.81
N GLU A 224 8.67 15.41 5.74
CA GLU A 224 10.01 14.84 5.87
C GLU A 224 11.03 15.92 6.26
N GLN A 225 10.89 17.15 5.75
CA GLN A 225 11.69 18.30 6.17
C GLN A 225 11.56 18.58 7.67
N ALA A 226 10.35 18.44 8.23
CA ALA A 226 10.08 18.60 9.66
C ALA A 226 10.82 17.58 10.55
N ARG A 227 11.27 16.45 9.98
CA ARG A 227 12.07 15.44 10.70
C ARG A 227 13.56 15.79 10.77
N HIS A 228 13.99 16.84 10.05
CA HIS A 228 15.39 17.31 10.01
C HIS A 228 16.39 16.19 9.68
N ARG A 229 15.99 15.23 8.84
CA ARG A 229 16.87 14.15 8.37
C ARG A 229 17.71 14.60 7.17
N PRO A 230 18.94 14.07 7.00
CA PRO A 230 19.75 14.35 5.82
C PRO A 230 19.06 13.83 4.55
N VAL A 231 19.44 14.40 3.40
CA VAL A 231 18.99 13.87 2.10
C VAL A 231 19.47 12.42 1.99
N PRO A 232 18.57 11.45 1.78
CA PRO A 232 18.95 10.04 1.72
C PRO A 232 19.76 9.75 0.45
N THR A 233 20.61 8.73 0.53
CA THR A 233 21.28 8.18 -0.66
C THR A 233 20.34 7.25 -1.42
N ALA A 234 20.68 6.96 -2.68
CA ALA A 234 19.95 6.01 -3.52
C ALA A 234 19.78 4.65 -2.83
N GLU A 235 20.85 4.14 -2.21
CA GLU A 235 20.81 2.86 -1.51
C GLU A 235 19.95 2.92 -0.24
N PHE A 236 20.08 3.97 0.56
CA PHE A 236 19.26 4.14 1.76
C PHE A 236 17.78 4.24 1.40
N ASN A 237 17.46 4.92 0.30
CA ASN A 237 16.09 5.01 -0.19
C ASN A 237 15.51 3.64 -0.56
N ILE A 238 16.31 2.75 -1.14
CA ILE A 238 15.90 1.40 -1.53
C ILE A 238 15.78 0.49 -0.30
N GLN A 239 16.79 0.46 0.57
CA GLN A 239 16.89 -0.49 1.67
C GLN A 239 16.01 -0.11 2.86
N GLU A 240 15.99 1.17 3.25
CA GLU A 240 15.32 1.63 4.47
C GLU A 240 13.99 2.31 4.18
N ASN A 241 13.94 3.20 3.19
CA ASN A 241 12.72 3.97 2.93
C ASN A 241 11.70 3.23 2.05
N GLY A 242 12.14 2.25 1.26
CA GLY A 242 11.29 1.53 0.31
C GLY A 242 10.84 2.37 -0.87
N ALA A 243 11.67 3.31 -1.30
CA ALA A 243 11.38 4.18 -2.43
C ALA A 243 11.47 3.40 -3.76
N ALA A 244 10.32 2.95 -4.27
CA ALA A 244 10.23 2.19 -5.51
C ALA A 244 10.08 3.06 -6.77
N SER A 245 9.86 4.37 -6.63
CA SER A 245 9.70 5.28 -7.77
C SER A 245 10.53 6.55 -7.61
N ASP A 246 10.70 7.26 -8.72
CA ASP A 246 11.36 8.58 -8.81
C ASP A 246 12.86 8.65 -8.44
N GLY A 247 13.46 7.55 -7.97
CA GLY A 247 14.88 7.49 -7.60
C GLY A 247 15.85 7.32 -8.79
N PRO A 248 17.16 7.57 -8.58
CA PRO A 248 18.19 7.58 -9.61
C PRO A 248 18.49 6.20 -10.19
N TYR A 249 18.13 5.11 -9.49
CA TYR A 249 18.22 3.79 -10.07
C TYR A 249 17.23 3.59 -11.22
N ASN A 250 16.13 4.34 -11.33
CA ASN A 250 15.17 4.15 -12.41
C ASN A 250 15.55 4.92 -13.68
N THR A 251 15.82 4.22 -14.80
CA THR A 251 16.25 4.88 -16.05
C THR A 251 15.21 5.81 -16.65
N TRP A 252 13.93 5.63 -16.35
CA TRP A 252 12.86 6.50 -16.87
C TRP A 252 12.87 7.89 -16.24
N ARG A 253 13.64 8.06 -15.16
CA ARG A 253 13.89 9.35 -14.48
C ARG A 253 15.22 9.98 -14.85
N TRP A 254 16.03 9.30 -15.65
CA TRP A 254 17.26 9.86 -16.17
C TRP A 254 16.99 10.98 -17.18
N SER A 255 17.96 11.88 -17.32
CA SER A 255 17.94 12.90 -18.37
C SER A 255 17.90 12.27 -19.76
N LYS A 256 17.40 12.99 -20.76
CA LYS A 256 17.34 12.50 -22.15
C LYS A 256 18.72 12.09 -22.68
N SER A 257 19.79 12.81 -22.31
CA SER A 257 21.17 12.46 -22.70
C SER A 257 21.61 11.12 -22.11
N GLN A 258 21.30 10.85 -20.84
CA GLN A 258 21.56 9.57 -20.21
C GLN A 258 20.72 8.44 -20.82
N GLN A 259 19.43 8.68 -21.10
CA GLN A 259 18.57 7.68 -21.76
C GLN A 259 19.07 7.33 -23.17
N ASN A 260 19.68 8.28 -23.89
CA ASN A 260 20.30 8.03 -25.19
C ASN A 260 21.51 7.08 -25.12
N LEU A 261 22.07 6.83 -23.93
CA LEU A 261 23.13 5.85 -23.71
C LEU A 261 22.59 4.44 -23.45
N LEU A 262 21.27 4.24 -23.44
CA LEU A 262 20.63 2.93 -23.32
C LEU A 262 20.42 2.29 -24.71
N GLY A 263 20.20 0.98 -24.72
CA GLY A 263 19.94 0.19 -25.92
C GLY A 263 20.93 -0.95 -26.14
N GLN A 264 20.65 -1.74 -27.17
CA GLN A 264 21.38 -2.97 -27.48
C GLN A 264 22.88 -2.72 -27.72
N GLY A 265 23.72 -3.53 -27.08
CA GLY A 265 25.18 -3.48 -27.19
C GLY A 265 25.85 -2.33 -26.44
N LYS A 266 25.10 -1.50 -25.71
CA LYS A 266 25.67 -0.43 -24.88
C LYS A 266 26.02 -0.95 -23.47
N PRO A 267 27.11 -0.45 -22.86
CA PRO A 267 27.51 -0.90 -21.53
C PRO A 267 26.48 -0.47 -20.46
N PRO A 268 26.29 -1.27 -19.40
CA PRO A 268 25.50 -0.86 -18.25
C PRO A 268 26.09 0.40 -17.61
N ILE A 269 25.23 1.37 -17.28
CA ILE A 269 25.63 2.57 -16.55
C ILE A 269 25.34 2.33 -15.06
N PRO A 270 26.36 2.15 -14.21
CA PRO A 270 26.17 1.99 -12.79
C PRO A 270 25.73 3.31 -12.16
N VAL A 271 24.89 3.22 -11.13
CA VAL A 271 24.54 4.34 -10.25
C VAL A 271 25.23 4.05 -8.93
N ALA A 272 26.00 5.03 -8.43
CA ALA A 272 26.74 4.83 -7.18
C ALA A 272 25.74 4.76 -6.00
N PRO A 273 25.87 3.81 -5.06
CA PRO A 273 24.94 3.65 -3.94
C PRO A 273 24.79 4.89 -3.05
N ASP A 274 25.83 5.72 -2.97
CA ASP A 274 25.91 6.97 -2.21
C ASP A 274 25.35 8.18 -2.97
N THR A 275 24.87 8.01 -4.20
CA THR A 275 24.25 9.09 -4.99
C THR A 275 23.10 9.72 -4.19
N PRO A 276 23.08 11.05 -3.95
CA PRO A 276 21.98 11.69 -3.26
C PRO A 276 20.65 11.51 -4.03
N ASP A 277 19.60 11.09 -3.32
CA ASP A 277 18.29 10.85 -3.89
C ASP A 277 17.19 11.65 -3.15
N PRO A 278 17.02 12.93 -3.48
CA PRO A 278 16.02 13.77 -2.85
C PRO A 278 14.59 13.51 -3.34
N LEU A 279 14.41 12.71 -4.40
CA LEU A 279 13.16 12.55 -5.15
C LEU A 279 12.49 11.20 -4.95
N GLY A 280 13.22 10.18 -4.47
CA GLY A 280 12.68 8.84 -4.22
C GLY A 280 11.38 8.85 -3.41
N LYS A 281 10.40 8.07 -3.90
CA LYS A 281 9.06 7.97 -3.30
C LYS A 281 8.66 6.52 -3.08
N ARG A 282 7.96 6.29 -1.96
CA ARG A 282 7.21 5.05 -1.72
C ARG A 282 5.73 5.31 -2.00
N LEU A 283 5.27 4.85 -3.17
CA LEU A 283 3.86 4.95 -3.62
C LEU A 283 3.20 3.57 -3.70
N ASP A 284 4.02 2.53 -3.85
CA ASP A 284 3.60 1.13 -3.92
C ASP A 284 3.65 0.48 -2.53
N TYR A 285 2.61 -0.27 -2.18
CA TYR A 285 2.47 -0.86 -0.84
C TYR A 285 2.02 -2.31 -0.87
N ILE A 286 2.40 -3.03 0.19
CA ILE A 286 1.74 -4.26 0.63
C ILE A 286 1.24 -4.00 2.05
N PHE A 287 -0.07 -4.01 2.24
CA PHE A 287 -0.72 -4.06 3.54
C PHE A 287 -1.16 -5.49 3.83
N ALA A 288 -0.94 -5.97 5.05
CA ALA A 288 -1.31 -7.32 5.45
C ALA A 288 -1.95 -7.34 6.84
N GLY A 289 -2.99 -8.14 7.01
CA GLY A 289 -3.49 -8.57 8.31
C GLY A 289 -2.84 -9.86 8.79
N SER A 290 -3.19 -10.32 9.98
CA SER A 290 -2.71 -11.60 10.55
C SER A 290 -3.57 -12.82 10.18
N GLY A 291 -4.74 -12.61 9.58
CA GLY A 291 -5.80 -13.61 9.51
C GLY A 291 -6.44 -13.87 10.87
N ASP A 292 -7.31 -14.88 10.95
CA ASP A 292 -7.97 -15.29 12.19
C ASP A 292 -6.99 -16.06 13.10
N ILE A 293 -6.34 -15.33 14.01
CA ILE A 293 -5.28 -15.84 14.90
C ILE A 293 -5.80 -17.00 15.77
N HIS A 294 -7.01 -16.84 16.31
CA HIS A 294 -7.60 -17.82 17.21
C HIS A 294 -8.05 -19.08 16.46
N ALA A 295 -8.78 -18.93 15.34
CA ALA A 295 -9.26 -20.08 14.58
C ALA A 295 -8.14 -20.85 13.88
N SER A 296 -7.03 -20.18 13.56
CA SER A 296 -5.89 -20.80 12.87
C SER A 296 -4.82 -21.33 13.82
N GLY A 297 -4.92 -21.08 15.14
CA GLY A 297 -3.90 -21.46 16.13
C GLY A 297 -2.59 -20.68 15.99
N GLY A 298 -2.63 -19.52 15.34
CA GLY A 298 -1.48 -18.73 14.90
C GLY A 298 -1.88 -17.70 13.86
N GLY A 299 -1.00 -16.75 13.59
CA GLY A 299 -1.27 -15.69 12.63
C GLY A 299 -0.12 -15.47 11.67
N TRP A 300 -0.40 -14.74 10.60
CA TRP A 300 0.61 -14.33 9.64
C TRP A 300 1.35 -13.08 10.11
N VAL A 301 2.67 -13.12 10.02
CA VAL A 301 3.58 -12.03 10.41
C VAL A 301 4.50 -11.67 9.26
N VAL A 302 5.00 -10.44 9.23
CA VAL A 302 5.92 -9.95 8.21
C VAL A 302 7.32 -10.49 8.52
N LYS A 303 7.83 -11.34 7.62
CA LYS A 303 9.18 -11.91 7.68
C LYS A 303 10.18 -11.05 6.93
N GLN A 304 9.82 -10.59 5.72
CA GLN A 304 10.70 -9.82 4.85
C GLN A 304 9.91 -8.85 3.99
N ILE A 305 10.52 -7.71 3.69
CA ILE A 305 10.05 -6.73 2.70
C ILE A 305 11.28 -6.16 1.98
N LYS A 306 11.19 -5.90 0.67
CA LYS A 306 12.26 -5.26 -0.10
C LYS A 306 11.72 -4.62 -1.38
N VAL A 307 12.47 -3.65 -1.92
CA VAL A 307 12.27 -3.21 -3.30
C VAL A 307 12.86 -4.28 -4.23
N GLY A 308 12.07 -4.71 -5.19
CA GLY A 308 12.34 -5.79 -6.12
C GLY A 308 12.36 -5.32 -7.57
N MET A 309 12.67 -6.25 -8.48
CA MET A 309 12.69 -5.99 -9.94
C MET A 309 13.51 -4.76 -10.38
N MET A 310 14.63 -4.49 -9.69
CA MET A 310 15.51 -3.35 -9.98
C MET A 310 16.47 -3.58 -11.16
N MET A 311 16.48 -4.79 -11.73
CA MET A 311 17.35 -5.14 -12.84
C MET A 311 16.98 -4.34 -14.11
N ARG A 312 17.97 -4.19 -15.00
CA ARG A 312 17.73 -3.67 -16.34
C ARG A 312 17.19 -4.77 -17.25
N HIS A 313 16.43 -4.37 -18.27
CA HIS A 313 16.15 -5.24 -19.40
C HIS A 313 17.49 -5.68 -20.02
N PRO A 314 17.73 -6.98 -20.24
CA PRO A 314 19.04 -7.51 -20.62
C PRO A 314 19.55 -6.94 -21.95
N GLU A 315 18.66 -6.77 -22.94
CA GLU A 315 19.02 -6.21 -24.24
C GLU A 315 18.87 -4.68 -24.33
N LEU A 316 17.83 -4.10 -23.73
CA LEU A 316 17.49 -2.69 -23.89
C LEU A 316 18.18 -1.77 -22.86
N GLY A 317 18.68 -2.33 -21.75
CA GLY A 317 19.37 -1.59 -20.69
C GLY A 317 18.49 -0.66 -19.84
N CYS A 318 17.20 -0.52 -20.15
CA CYS A 318 16.24 0.29 -19.38
C CYS A 318 15.60 -0.48 -18.22
N SER A 319 15.06 0.24 -17.23
CA SER A 319 14.17 -0.33 -16.20
C SER A 319 12.94 -0.96 -16.84
N LEU A 320 12.45 -2.04 -16.23
CA LEU A 320 11.27 -2.76 -16.71
C LEU A 320 9.97 -1.98 -16.52
N SER A 321 9.92 -1.02 -15.58
CA SER A 321 8.85 -0.06 -15.40
C SER A 321 9.40 1.24 -14.82
N ASP A 322 8.62 2.32 -14.82
CA ASP A 322 8.97 3.56 -14.11
C ASP A 322 8.75 3.45 -12.58
N HIS A 323 8.23 2.31 -12.13
CA HIS A 323 8.25 1.83 -10.76
C HIS A 323 9.11 0.56 -10.63
N PHE A 324 9.65 0.32 -9.45
CA PHE A 324 10.19 -0.97 -9.04
C PHE A 324 9.13 -1.79 -8.30
N ALA A 325 9.32 -3.10 -8.21
CA ALA A 325 8.37 -3.95 -7.50
C ALA A 325 8.52 -3.77 -5.98
N ILE A 326 7.47 -4.05 -5.22
CA ILE A 326 7.57 -4.33 -3.78
C ILE A 326 7.37 -5.82 -3.58
N GLU A 327 8.34 -6.47 -2.94
CA GLU A 327 8.35 -7.91 -2.67
C GLU A 327 8.30 -8.13 -1.16
N GLY A 328 7.30 -8.88 -0.69
CA GLY A 328 7.09 -9.18 0.73
C GLY A 328 6.90 -10.66 0.99
N THR A 329 7.36 -11.14 2.14
CA THR A 329 7.14 -12.50 2.61
C THR A 329 6.42 -12.46 3.96
N LEU A 330 5.26 -13.09 4.01
CA LEU A 330 4.58 -13.39 5.26
C LEU A 330 4.97 -14.79 5.73
N ALA A 331 5.24 -14.96 7.01
CA ALA A 331 5.46 -16.26 7.63
C ALA A 331 4.31 -16.57 8.61
N PHE A 332 3.91 -17.83 8.69
CA PHE A 332 2.94 -18.25 9.69
C PHE A 332 3.63 -18.45 11.04
N HIS A 333 3.14 -17.77 12.08
CA HIS A 333 3.67 -17.86 13.44
C HIS A 333 2.62 -18.46 14.39
N PRO A 334 2.88 -19.63 15.01
CA PRO A 334 1.96 -20.25 15.96
C PRO A 334 1.70 -19.36 17.18
N HIS A 335 0.43 -19.25 17.59
CA HIS A 335 0.07 -18.53 18.79
C HIS A 335 0.15 -19.46 20.00
N ARG A 336 1.22 -19.37 20.79
CA ARG A 336 1.30 -20.07 22.07
C ARG A 336 0.56 -19.23 23.11
N GLN A 337 -0.62 -19.69 23.55
CA GLN A 337 -1.18 -19.18 24.80
C GLN A 337 -0.19 -19.50 25.91
N SER A 338 0.29 -18.48 26.64
CA SER A 338 1.01 -18.72 27.87
C SER A 338 0.06 -19.49 28.78
N GLU A 339 0.32 -20.77 29.03
CA GLU A 339 -0.28 -21.45 30.18
C GLU A 339 0.03 -20.57 31.39
N ALA A 340 -1.02 -20.09 32.05
CA ALA A 340 -0.88 -19.43 33.33
C ALA A 340 -0.10 -20.39 34.24
N SER A 341 1.09 -19.96 34.69
CA SER A 341 1.84 -20.74 35.66
C SER A 341 0.93 -21.07 36.83
N PRO A 342 0.85 -22.34 37.30
CA PRO A 342 0.08 -22.64 38.50
C PRO A 342 0.61 -21.75 39.64
N PRO A 343 -0.26 -21.24 40.52
CA PRO A 343 0.19 -20.39 41.62
C PRO A 343 1.24 -21.16 42.43
N PRO A 344 2.31 -20.48 42.91
CA PRO A 344 3.36 -21.16 43.65
C PRO A 344 2.74 -21.82 44.89
N GLU A 345 2.87 -23.14 44.98
CA GLU A 345 2.52 -23.88 46.19
C GLU A 345 3.28 -23.27 47.37
N SER A 346 2.52 -22.78 48.34
CA SER A 346 3.04 -22.27 49.60
C SER A 346 3.66 -23.42 50.38
N ASN A 347 4.97 -23.61 50.26
CA ASN A 347 5.74 -24.48 51.15
C ASN A 347 5.83 -23.86 52.55
N THR A 348 4.80 -24.07 53.37
CA THR A 348 4.90 -23.92 54.83
C THR A 348 5.80 -25.02 55.38
N THR A 349 7.03 -24.63 55.72
CA THR A 349 7.97 -25.44 56.49
C THR A 349 7.54 -25.48 57.95
N THR A 350 6.88 -26.55 58.37
CA THR A 350 6.77 -26.91 59.80
C THR A 350 7.98 -27.75 60.20
N SER A 351 8.81 -27.21 61.09
CA SER A 351 9.90 -27.94 61.73
C SER A 351 9.35 -29.08 62.60
N LYS A 352 9.89 -30.29 62.47
CA LYS A 352 9.92 -31.27 63.56
C LYS A 352 11.35 -31.76 63.75
N ARG A 353 11.73 -31.77 65.02
CA ARG A 353 13.04 -32.05 65.60
C ARG A 353 12.88 -33.28 66.48
N GLU A 354 13.74 -34.28 66.33
CA GLU A 354 14.06 -35.38 67.28
C GLU A 354 15.19 -36.24 66.63
N SER A 355 16.46 -36.11 67.05
CA SER A 355 17.21 -36.86 68.10
C SER A 355 17.38 -38.36 67.75
N SER A 356 18.57 -38.97 67.56
CA SER A 356 19.79 -39.15 68.40
C SER A 356 20.74 -40.14 67.65
N PRO A 357 21.89 -40.65 68.18
CA PRO A 357 22.92 -40.09 69.06
C PRO A 357 24.38 -40.23 68.52
N THR A 358 25.27 -39.64 69.32
CA THR A 358 26.74 -39.52 69.37
C THR A 358 27.62 -40.79 69.34
N ALA A 359 28.84 -40.63 68.82
CA ALA A 359 30.06 -41.30 69.33
C ALA A 359 31.31 -40.38 69.20
N ALA A 360 32.11 -40.36 70.28
CA ALA A 360 33.37 -39.64 70.52
C ALA A 360 34.52 -40.12 69.60
N GLY A 361 35.70 -39.50 69.46
CA GLY A 361 36.40 -38.38 70.10
C GLY A 361 37.89 -38.41 69.68
N SER A 362 38.68 -37.42 70.14
CA SER A 362 40.16 -37.41 70.29
C SER A 362 40.99 -36.42 69.45
N LEU A 363 41.35 -35.31 70.11
CA LEU A 363 42.69 -34.72 70.39
C LEU A 363 43.74 -34.43 69.27
N GLN A 364 44.27 -33.20 69.35
CA GLN A 364 45.35 -32.51 68.59
C GLN A 364 46.80 -32.89 69.08
N PRO A 365 47.90 -32.09 68.84
CA PRO A 365 48.70 -31.68 67.64
C PRO A 365 50.24 -31.93 67.89
N PRO A 366 51.24 -31.03 67.62
CA PRO A 366 51.82 -30.38 66.42
C PRO A 366 53.35 -30.69 66.22
N ASP A 367 54.03 -29.93 65.32
CA ASP A 367 55.46 -29.45 65.35
C ASP A 367 56.18 -29.64 63.98
N GLU A 368 56.57 -28.62 63.21
CA GLU A 368 57.54 -27.51 63.36
C GLU A 368 58.97 -27.87 62.90
N HIS A 369 59.45 -27.23 61.80
CA HIS A 369 60.78 -26.60 61.64
C HIS A 369 61.29 -26.49 60.17
N THR A 370 61.68 -25.27 59.79
CA THR A 370 62.63 -24.89 58.72
C THR A 370 64.03 -24.67 59.37
N PRO A 371 65.20 -24.62 58.67
CA PRO A 371 65.55 -23.52 57.74
C PRO A 371 66.58 -23.83 56.61
N ALA A 372 66.85 -22.79 55.79
CA ALA A 372 68.11 -22.43 55.09
C ALA A 372 68.24 -22.60 53.55
N ASN A 373 68.74 -21.51 52.93
CA ASN A 373 69.10 -21.21 51.52
C ASN A 373 70.67 -21.31 51.37
N PRO A 374 71.39 -21.08 50.24
CA PRO A 374 71.03 -20.61 48.88
C PRO A 374 71.81 -21.24 47.67
N GLU A 375 71.61 -20.69 46.47
CA GLU A 375 72.46 -20.65 45.24
C GLU A 375 72.05 -21.42 43.95
N LYS A 376 71.79 -20.60 42.89
CA LYS A 376 72.17 -20.70 41.45
C LYS A 376 71.95 -22.01 40.65
N SER A 377 71.00 -21.97 39.71
CA SER A 377 71.21 -21.72 38.26
C SER A 377 70.24 -22.47 37.32
N LYS A 378 69.75 -21.71 36.33
CA LYS A 378 69.34 -22.09 34.95
C LYS A 378 68.05 -22.90 34.68
N THR A 379 67.25 -22.24 33.83
CA THR A 379 66.48 -22.69 32.64
C THR A 379 65.09 -23.32 32.81
N ASP A 380 64.14 -22.58 32.21
CA ASP A 380 62.95 -22.99 31.44
C ASP A 380 61.90 -23.92 32.07
N SER A 381 60.80 -23.30 32.52
CA SER A 381 59.43 -23.81 32.41
C SER A 381 58.45 -22.77 32.95
N ALA A 382 57.81 -22.01 32.06
CA ALA A 382 56.72 -21.10 32.41
C ALA A 382 55.46 -21.51 31.64
N LEU A 383 54.70 -22.46 32.20
CA LEU A 383 53.31 -22.72 31.86
C LEU A 383 52.56 -23.08 33.15
N HIS A 384 51.33 -22.59 33.24
CA HIS A 384 50.30 -22.81 34.28
C HIS A 384 50.36 -21.97 35.55
N ASN A 385 49.66 -20.82 35.52
CA ASN A 385 48.39 -20.64 36.26
C ASN A 385 47.84 -19.22 36.04
N GLY A 386 46.64 -19.13 35.48
CA GLY A 386 45.90 -17.88 35.32
C GLY A 386 44.42 -18.18 35.11
N ALA A 387 43.65 -18.05 36.18
CA ALA A 387 42.23 -18.28 36.23
C ALA A 387 41.48 -17.30 35.30
N TYR A 388 40.70 -17.83 34.36
CA TYR A 388 39.70 -17.06 33.62
C TYR A 388 38.39 -17.03 34.41
N LEU A 389 38.03 -15.85 34.93
CA LEU A 389 36.66 -15.55 35.33
C LEU A 389 35.79 -15.52 34.06
N GLN A 390 35.00 -16.56 33.87
CA GLN A 390 34.05 -16.68 32.78
C GLN A 390 32.78 -15.88 33.16
N LEU A 391 32.74 -14.59 32.81
CA LEU A 391 31.51 -13.81 32.79
C LEU A 391 30.65 -14.30 31.62
N GLN A 392 29.81 -15.30 31.88
CA GLN A 392 28.75 -15.72 30.96
C GLN A 392 27.55 -14.78 31.11
N SER A 393 27.50 -13.74 30.27
CA SER A 393 26.23 -13.12 29.91
C SER A 393 25.76 -13.77 28.60
N PRO A 394 24.64 -14.50 28.57
CA PRO A 394 24.16 -15.09 27.32
C PRO A 394 23.58 -13.97 26.44
N ALA A 395 24.27 -13.65 25.34
CA ALA A 395 23.66 -12.91 24.24
C ALA A 395 22.52 -13.77 23.66
N PRO A 396 21.30 -13.23 23.47
CA PRO A 396 20.20 -14.00 22.90
C PRO A 396 20.54 -14.46 21.49
N SER A 397 20.25 -15.73 21.18
CA SER A 397 20.46 -16.30 19.85
C SER A 397 19.53 -15.65 18.81
N THR A 398 19.98 -15.56 17.56
CA THR A 398 19.22 -14.95 16.44
C THR A 398 17.80 -15.51 16.29
N THR A 399 17.62 -16.82 16.55
CA THR A 399 16.31 -17.48 16.53
C THR A 399 15.37 -16.92 17.60
N HIS A 400 15.87 -16.66 18.81
CA HIS A 400 15.08 -16.10 19.90
C HIS A 400 14.65 -14.65 19.59
N LEU A 401 15.50 -13.86 18.94
CA LEU A 401 15.19 -12.49 18.53
C LEU A 401 14.09 -12.46 17.44
N LEU A 402 14.15 -13.36 16.46
CA LEU A 402 13.11 -13.49 15.43
C LEU A 402 11.77 -13.92 16.02
N ASP A 403 11.78 -14.92 16.91
CA ASP A 403 10.58 -15.40 17.60
C ASP A 403 9.93 -14.29 18.46
N THR A 404 10.76 -13.51 19.18
CA THR A 404 10.30 -12.34 19.94
C THR A 404 9.67 -11.28 19.04
N THR A 405 10.28 -11.03 17.87
CA THR A 405 9.79 -10.04 16.90
C THR A 405 8.45 -10.47 16.31
N TYR A 406 8.32 -11.74 15.91
CA TYR A 406 7.08 -12.29 15.37
C TYR A 406 5.97 -12.32 16.41
N GLN A 407 6.29 -12.68 17.66
CA GLN A 407 5.33 -12.61 18.75
C GLN A 407 4.86 -11.17 19.00
N SER A 408 5.76 -10.18 18.94
CA SER A 408 5.39 -8.76 19.07
C SER A 408 4.45 -8.30 17.94
N GLN A 409 4.71 -8.73 16.70
CA GLN A 409 3.81 -8.44 15.58
C GLN A 409 2.43 -9.03 15.82
N LEU A 410 2.35 -10.31 16.23
CA LEU A 410 1.08 -10.97 16.51
C LEU A 410 0.32 -10.30 17.66
N ASN A 411 1.02 -9.96 18.74
CA ASN A 411 0.44 -9.24 19.87
C ASN A 411 -0.12 -7.87 19.46
N SER A 412 0.47 -7.18 18.48
CA SER A 412 -0.03 -5.90 17.96
C SER A 412 -1.37 -6.00 17.20
N PHE A 413 -1.80 -7.22 16.83
CA PHE A 413 -3.13 -7.49 16.27
C PHE A 413 -4.12 -7.95 17.34
N LEU A 414 -3.63 -8.50 18.47
CA LEU A 414 -4.44 -8.97 19.58
C LEU A 414 -4.74 -7.87 20.61
N ASP A 415 -3.82 -6.92 20.77
CA ASP A 415 -4.02 -5.74 21.61
C ASP A 415 -4.93 -4.76 20.86
N PRO A 416 -6.14 -4.48 21.37
CA PRO A 416 -7.10 -3.59 20.73
C PRO A 416 -6.75 -2.12 20.96
N SER A 417 -5.47 -1.76 21.10
CA SER A 417 -5.04 -0.36 21.02
C SER A 417 -5.27 0.09 19.57
N PRO A 418 -6.37 0.80 19.27
CA PRO A 418 -6.67 1.08 17.90
C PRO A 418 -5.77 2.25 17.53
N ASP A 419 -5.10 2.16 16.40
CA ASP A 419 -4.73 3.37 15.67
C ASP A 419 -6.05 4.02 15.23
N THR A 420 -6.88 4.51 16.16
CA THR A 420 -8.13 5.19 15.83
C THR A 420 -7.75 6.44 15.09
N LEU A 421 -8.46 6.71 14.01
CA LEU A 421 -8.33 7.98 13.33
C LEU A 421 -8.63 9.11 14.35
N PRO A 422 -7.74 10.10 14.53
CA PRO A 422 -7.97 11.15 15.52
C PRO A 422 -9.22 11.96 15.14
N PRO A 423 -10.01 12.48 16.10
CA PRO A 423 -11.21 13.28 15.82
C PRO A 423 -10.97 14.42 14.81
N ALA A 424 -9.80 15.07 14.89
CA ALA A 424 -9.38 16.14 13.97
C ALA A 424 -9.22 15.70 12.51
N ALA A 425 -8.90 14.42 12.26
CA ALA A 425 -8.81 13.89 10.91
C ALA A 425 -10.20 13.78 10.26
N TYR A 426 -11.24 13.40 11.02
CA TYR A 426 -12.61 13.44 10.51
C TYR A 426 -13.04 14.86 10.14
N ASP A 427 -12.68 15.86 10.94
CA ASP A 427 -12.94 17.27 10.61
C ASP A 427 -12.22 17.72 9.35
N THR A 428 -10.98 17.27 9.17
CA THR A 428 -10.20 17.52 7.94
C THR A 428 -10.92 16.93 6.72
N ILE A 429 -11.38 15.68 6.81
CA ILE A 429 -12.12 15.01 5.72
C ILE A 429 -13.43 15.75 5.42
N LEU A 430 -14.21 16.12 6.43
CA LEU A 430 -15.47 16.84 6.24
C LEU A 430 -15.24 18.22 5.61
N SER A 431 -14.16 18.91 5.98
CA SER A 431 -13.80 20.20 5.37
C SER A 431 -13.43 20.06 3.89
N LEU A 432 -12.74 18.97 3.54
CA LEU A 432 -12.36 18.63 2.17
C LEU A 432 -13.59 18.30 1.32
N VAL A 433 -14.50 17.48 1.85
CA VAL A 433 -15.78 17.15 1.20
C VAL A 433 -16.59 18.42 0.97
N LYS A 434 -16.77 19.27 1.99
CA LYS A 434 -17.51 20.54 1.87
C LYS A 434 -16.93 21.45 0.77
N SER A 435 -15.61 21.60 0.75
CA SER A 435 -14.93 22.44 -0.25
C SER A 435 -15.10 21.88 -1.66
N TYR A 436 -15.05 20.55 -1.80
CA TYR A 436 -15.25 19.88 -3.08
C TYR A 436 -16.71 19.95 -3.56
N THR A 437 -17.69 19.73 -2.67
CA THR A 437 -19.12 19.85 -2.95
C THR A 437 -19.48 21.24 -3.47
N ALA A 438 -19.04 22.30 -2.80
CA ALA A 438 -19.30 23.68 -3.23
C ALA A 438 -18.75 23.97 -4.64
N ARG A 439 -17.60 23.38 -4.98
CA ARG A 439 -17.01 23.47 -6.31
C ARG A 439 -17.85 22.72 -7.35
N GLU A 440 -18.31 21.52 -7.06
CA GLU A 440 -19.10 20.71 -7.99
C GLU A 440 -20.51 21.30 -8.22
N GLU A 441 -21.16 21.87 -7.19
CA GLU A 441 -22.41 22.63 -7.34
C GLU A 441 -22.24 23.85 -8.25
N SER A 442 -21.14 24.58 -8.06
CA SER A 442 -20.80 25.72 -8.93
C SER A 442 -20.59 25.27 -10.38
N GLN A 443 -19.90 24.14 -10.61
CA GLN A 443 -19.68 23.57 -11.94
C GLN A 443 -20.98 23.09 -12.59
N LEU A 444 -21.85 22.43 -11.82
CA LEU A 444 -23.19 22.00 -12.25
C LEU A 444 -23.99 23.20 -12.77
N ALA A 445 -24.06 24.27 -11.97
CA ALA A 445 -24.80 25.48 -12.33
C ALA A 445 -24.19 26.19 -13.54
N TRP A 446 -22.86 26.30 -13.62
CA TRP A 446 -22.19 26.97 -14.74
C TRP A 446 -22.37 26.22 -16.06
N ARG A 447 -22.23 24.89 -16.06
CA ARG A 447 -22.39 24.06 -17.26
C ARG A 447 -23.85 23.95 -17.70
N GLY A 448 -24.78 23.88 -16.74
CA GLY A 448 -26.21 23.97 -17.03
C GLY A 448 -26.56 25.30 -17.71
N ARG A 449 -26.08 26.43 -17.18
CA ARG A 449 -26.26 27.75 -17.81
C ARG A 449 -25.62 27.82 -19.20
N HIS A 450 -24.42 27.27 -19.37
CA HIS A 450 -23.76 27.24 -20.67
C HIS A 450 -24.57 26.46 -21.71
N PHE A 451 -25.16 25.32 -21.34
CA PHE A 451 -26.07 24.58 -22.23
C PHE A 451 -27.25 25.44 -22.71
N PHE A 452 -28.00 26.05 -21.78
CA PHE A 452 -29.15 26.89 -22.16
C PHE A 452 -28.73 28.12 -22.97
N ALA A 453 -27.61 28.75 -22.62
CA ALA A 453 -27.05 29.86 -23.38
C ALA A 453 -26.66 29.44 -24.81
N SER A 454 -26.05 28.27 -24.98
CA SER A 454 -25.72 27.71 -26.29
C SER A 454 -26.98 27.43 -27.12
N VAL A 455 -28.04 26.88 -26.52
CA VAL A 455 -29.32 26.66 -27.22
C VAL A 455 -29.91 27.98 -27.71
N LEU A 456 -29.95 29.01 -26.85
CA LEU A 456 -30.43 30.34 -27.23
C LEU A 456 -29.58 30.97 -28.34
N ALA A 457 -28.26 30.89 -28.23
CA ALA A 457 -27.33 31.38 -29.24
C ALA A 457 -27.51 30.65 -30.58
N SER A 458 -27.74 29.34 -30.56
CA SER A 458 -28.00 28.55 -31.76
C SER A 458 -29.31 28.95 -32.43
N VAL A 459 -30.39 29.15 -31.66
CA VAL A 459 -31.67 29.67 -32.20
C VAL A 459 -31.46 31.06 -32.80
N ALA A 460 -30.74 31.96 -32.12
CA ALA A 460 -30.44 33.28 -32.63
C ALA A 460 -29.63 33.25 -33.94
N CYS A 461 -28.66 32.33 -34.05
CA CYS A 461 -27.89 32.14 -35.28
C CYS A 461 -28.78 31.64 -36.44
N LEU A 462 -29.69 30.68 -36.17
CA LEU A 462 -30.62 30.17 -37.17
C LEU A 462 -31.59 31.24 -37.66
N VAL A 463 -32.10 32.07 -36.74
CA VAL A 463 -32.89 33.26 -37.11
C VAL A 463 -32.03 34.24 -37.91
N GLY A 464 -30.78 34.47 -37.51
CA GLY A 464 -29.84 35.34 -38.24
C GLY A 464 -29.60 34.90 -39.69
N VAL A 465 -29.55 33.58 -39.95
CA VAL A 465 -29.43 33.03 -41.32
C VAL A 465 -30.60 33.44 -42.21
N TRP A 466 -31.82 33.55 -41.66
CA TRP A 466 -33.00 33.99 -42.41
C TRP A 466 -32.86 35.43 -42.93
N PHE A 467 -32.11 36.26 -42.22
CA PHE A 467 -31.91 37.67 -42.56
C PHE A 467 -30.60 37.95 -43.31
N THR A 468 -29.86 36.91 -43.75
CA THR A 468 -28.61 37.11 -44.48
C THR A 468 -28.87 37.76 -45.85
N PRO A 469 -28.21 38.89 -46.17
CA PRO A 469 -28.38 39.57 -47.47
C PRO A 469 -27.97 38.69 -48.66
N CYS A 470 -28.69 38.87 -49.78
CA CYS A 470 -28.38 38.21 -51.05
C CYS A 470 -26.91 38.50 -51.47
N GLY A 471 -26.17 37.45 -51.84
CA GLY A 471 -24.76 37.56 -52.24
C GLY A 471 -23.74 37.49 -51.10
N LYS A 472 -24.17 37.37 -49.82
CA LYS A 472 -23.27 37.23 -48.65
C LYS A 472 -23.36 35.86 -47.97
N ASN A 473 -23.32 34.78 -48.76
CA ASN A 473 -23.47 33.39 -48.27
C ASN A 473 -22.45 33.00 -47.18
N TYR A 474 -21.28 33.65 -47.14
CA TYR A 474 -20.27 33.44 -46.10
C TYR A 474 -20.80 33.78 -44.69
N ILE A 475 -21.73 34.73 -44.55
CA ILE A 475 -22.34 35.09 -43.25
C ILE A 475 -23.19 33.93 -42.73
N SER A 476 -24.06 33.35 -43.58
CA SER A 476 -24.85 32.18 -43.21
C SER A 476 -23.96 30.99 -42.84
N PHE A 477 -22.88 30.76 -43.57
CA PHE A 477 -21.91 29.72 -43.24
C PHE A 477 -21.29 29.93 -41.85
N ILE A 478 -20.82 31.16 -41.54
CA ILE A 478 -20.24 31.47 -40.23
C ILE A 478 -21.28 31.28 -39.11
N LEU A 479 -22.51 31.78 -39.29
CA LEU A 479 -23.58 31.63 -38.30
C LEU A 479 -23.92 30.15 -38.05
N MET A 480 -24.01 29.34 -39.09
CA MET A 480 -24.25 27.90 -38.96
C MET A 480 -23.07 27.19 -38.28
N LEU A 481 -21.84 27.56 -38.60
CA LEU A 481 -20.65 26.96 -37.99
C LEU A 481 -20.57 27.29 -36.49
N VAL A 482 -20.74 28.57 -36.13
CA VAL A 482 -20.75 29.02 -34.73
C VAL A 482 -21.91 28.37 -33.96
N SER A 483 -23.10 28.31 -34.56
CA SER A 483 -24.26 27.63 -33.98
C SER A 483 -23.97 26.15 -33.70
N SER A 484 -23.38 25.43 -34.66
CA SER A 484 -23.12 23.99 -34.54
C SER A 484 -22.06 23.68 -33.49
N LEU A 485 -20.94 24.42 -33.50
CA LEU A 485 -19.86 24.27 -32.52
C LEU A 485 -20.33 24.65 -31.12
N GLY A 486 -21.04 25.78 -30.99
CA GLY A 486 -21.60 26.25 -29.73
C GLY A 486 -22.63 25.29 -29.14
N LEU A 487 -23.53 24.75 -29.98
CA LEU A 487 -24.52 23.77 -29.54
C LEU A 487 -23.87 22.45 -29.12
N THR A 488 -22.86 21.99 -29.85
CA THR A 488 -22.14 20.75 -29.49
C THR A 488 -21.44 20.91 -28.15
N ALA A 489 -20.70 22.01 -27.96
CA ALA A 489 -20.05 22.30 -26.67
C ALA A 489 -21.07 22.42 -25.53
N GLY A 490 -22.15 23.17 -25.74
CA GLY A 490 -23.22 23.32 -24.75
C GLY A 490 -23.91 22.00 -24.42
N THR A 491 -24.17 21.15 -25.42
CA THR A 491 -24.82 19.84 -25.24
C THR A 491 -23.94 18.90 -24.42
N VAL A 492 -22.64 18.86 -24.69
CA VAL A 492 -21.68 18.09 -23.89
C VAL A 492 -21.68 18.58 -22.43
N ASP A 493 -21.68 19.89 -22.20
CA ASP A 493 -21.78 20.46 -20.86
C ASP A 493 -23.11 20.16 -20.16
N GLY A 494 -24.22 20.22 -20.89
CA GLY A 494 -25.55 19.87 -20.39
C GLY A 494 -25.65 18.40 -19.98
N LEU A 495 -25.10 17.48 -20.80
CA LEU A 495 -25.03 16.06 -20.47
C LEU A 495 -24.15 15.78 -19.25
N MET A 496 -23.00 16.47 -19.15
CA MET A 496 -22.16 16.36 -17.95
C MET A 496 -22.91 16.87 -16.71
N ALA A 497 -23.56 18.02 -16.78
CA ALA A 497 -24.36 18.58 -15.69
C ALA A 497 -25.47 17.61 -15.24
N LEU A 498 -26.21 17.03 -16.19
CA LEU A 498 -27.32 16.15 -15.90
C LEU A 498 -26.88 14.80 -15.30
N LEU A 499 -25.85 14.17 -15.88
CA LEU A 499 -25.48 12.79 -15.53
C LEU A 499 -24.32 12.72 -14.55
N PHE A 500 -23.21 13.38 -14.86
CA PHE A 500 -21.97 13.27 -14.08
C PHE A 500 -22.07 14.03 -12.76
N PHE A 501 -22.25 15.36 -12.79
CA PHE A 501 -22.19 16.19 -11.58
C PHE A 501 -23.28 15.80 -10.56
N ARG A 502 -24.47 15.42 -11.03
CA ARG A 502 -25.52 14.88 -10.14
C ARG A 502 -25.12 13.58 -9.47
N SER A 503 -24.51 12.64 -10.21
CA SER A 503 -24.04 11.39 -9.62
C SER A 503 -22.88 11.60 -8.63
N GLU A 504 -21.97 12.53 -8.95
CA GLU A 504 -20.84 12.89 -8.10
C GLU A 504 -21.31 13.51 -6.78
N LEU A 505 -22.26 14.44 -6.83
CA LEU A 505 -22.86 15.06 -5.64
C LEU A 505 -23.58 14.03 -4.75
N LYS A 506 -24.28 13.06 -5.34
CA LYS A 506 -24.91 11.96 -4.59
C LYS A 506 -23.86 11.08 -3.90
N ALA A 507 -22.78 10.73 -4.60
CA ALA A 507 -21.67 9.98 -4.01
C ALA A 507 -20.98 10.75 -2.87
N LEU A 508 -20.86 12.08 -2.98
CA LEU A 508 -20.35 12.93 -1.90
C LEU A 508 -21.28 12.95 -0.69
N LYS A 509 -22.61 13.00 -0.88
CA LYS A 509 -23.59 12.91 0.22
C LYS A 509 -23.44 11.60 1.01
N GLU A 510 -23.32 10.46 0.31
CA GLU A 510 -23.09 9.16 0.95
C GLU A 510 -21.77 9.12 1.73
N PHE A 511 -20.68 9.57 1.09
CA PHE A 511 -19.37 9.60 1.74
C PHE A 511 -19.35 10.53 2.97
N GLU A 512 -19.97 11.70 2.87
CA GLU A 512 -20.10 12.63 4.00
C GLU A 512 -20.86 12.01 5.17
N TRP A 513 -21.98 11.34 4.89
CA TRP A 513 -22.79 10.68 5.91
C TRP A 513 -21.98 9.61 6.65
N GLU A 514 -21.23 8.78 5.92
CA GLU A 514 -20.38 7.75 6.52
C GLU A 514 -19.30 8.33 7.43
N VAL A 515 -18.63 9.39 7.00
CA VAL A 515 -17.58 10.07 7.78
C VAL A 515 -18.17 10.69 9.05
N ARG A 516 -19.33 11.36 8.94
CA ARG A 516 -20.06 11.90 10.11
C ARG A 516 -20.45 10.80 11.09
N ASN A 517 -20.96 9.68 10.60
CA ASN A 517 -21.36 8.56 11.45
C ASN A 517 -20.18 7.93 12.17
N ALA A 518 -19.06 7.70 11.48
CA ALA A 518 -17.83 7.20 12.08
C ALA A 518 -17.25 8.17 13.14
N LYS A 519 -17.31 9.48 12.90
CA LYS A 519 -16.90 10.50 13.88
C LYS A 519 -17.76 10.45 15.15
N ARG A 520 -19.08 10.28 15.01
CA ARG A 520 -19.98 10.12 16.17
C ARG A 520 -19.63 8.89 16.99
N GLY A 521 -19.40 7.77 16.31
CA GLY A 521 -18.97 6.52 16.93
C GLY A 521 -17.64 6.65 17.68
N SER A 522 -16.66 7.38 17.13
CA SER A 522 -15.36 7.57 17.78
C SER A 522 -15.41 8.49 19.02
N LEU A 523 -16.38 9.39 19.10
CA LEU A 523 -16.60 10.27 20.25
C LEU A 523 -17.45 9.63 21.37
N GLY A 524 -17.90 8.38 21.19
CA GLY A 524 -18.78 7.71 22.16
C GLY A 524 -20.17 8.35 22.28
N ALA A 525 -20.53 9.24 21.34
CA ALA A 525 -21.87 9.78 21.26
C ALA A 525 -22.78 8.69 20.67
N GLY A 526 -23.59 8.07 21.52
CA GLY A 526 -24.63 7.14 21.11
C GLY A 526 -25.56 7.76 20.06
N LEU A 527 -26.21 6.91 19.27
CA LEU A 527 -27.28 7.28 18.34
C LEU A 527 -28.51 7.77 19.13
N GLU A 528 -28.44 8.95 19.73
CA GLU A 528 -29.62 9.63 20.28
C GLU A 528 -29.93 10.90 19.49
N GLU A 529 -31.12 10.84 18.86
CA GLU A 529 -31.95 11.92 18.32
C GLU A 529 -31.45 12.74 17.12
N GLY A 530 -31.85 12.26 15.93
CA GLY A 530 -32.79 12.99 15.07
C GLY A 530 -32.31 14.30 14.45
N ASP A 531 -31.78 14.21 13.23
CA ASP A 531 -31.93 15.32 12.28
C ASP A 531 -33.12 15.02 11.35
N GLY A 532 -34.31 15.30 11.88
CA GLY A 532 -35.54 15.35 11.11
C GLY A 532 -35.69 16.67 10.33
N ARG A 533 -34.61 17.39 9.99
CA ARG A 533 -34.67 18.62 9.18
C ARG A 533 -34.01 18.53 7.81
N ASP A 534 -33.26 17.46 7.51
CA ASP A 534 -32.63 17.29 6.19
C ASP A 534 -33.54 16.57 5.16
N GLY A 535 -34.75 16.16 5.57
CA GLY A 535 -35.68 15.38 4.73
C GLY A 535 -36.76 16.19 3.99
N GLU A 536 -36.96 17.48 4.27
CA GLU A 536 -38.09 18.26 3.70
C GLU A 536 -37.74 19.08 2.44
N GLU A 537 -36.48 19.17 2.03
CA GLU A 537 -36.11 19.96 0.83
C GLU A 537 -35.89 19.13 -0.45
N ASP A 538 -35.69 17.80 -0.36
CA ASP A 538 -35.38 16.96 -1.53
C ASP A 538 -36.60 16.27 -2.19
N GLU A 539 -37.83 16.42 -1.66
CA GLU A 539 -39.06 15.87 -2.29
C GLU A 539 -39.65 16.73 -3.42
N ARG A 540 -39.11 17.92 -3.70
CA ARG A 540 -39.55 18.77 -4.82
C ARG A 540 -38.67 18.59 -6.05
N GLY A 541 -38.69 17.41 -6.65
CA GLY A 541 -38.00 17.19 -7.92
C GLY A 541 -37.99 15.74 -8.40
N TRP A 542 -39.18 15.16 -8.55
CA TRP A 542 -39.35 13.98 -9.42
C TRP A 542 -39.44 14.40 -10.88
#